data_AF-A0AAT9PE56-F1
#
_entry.id   AF-A0AAT9PE56-F1
#
_cell.length_a   1.000
_cell.length_b   1.000
_cell.length_c   1.000
_cell.angle_alpha   90.00
_cell.angle_beta   90.00
_cell.angle_gamma   90.00
#
_symmetry.space_group_name_H-M   'P 1'
#
loop_
_entity.id
_entity.type
_entity.pdbx_description
1 polymer ?
#
loop_
_entity_poly.entity_id
_entity_poly.type
_entity_poly.pdbx_seq_one_letter_code
_entity_poly.pdbx_strand_id
1 'polypeptide(L)'
;MTLFNTASPKALAALLFAFVVPLTACQTTSTSQPNMQSTQQKSKIAADIEKLTYDLSLVEENHLETKLAGDTYILDTFIVPFEQPYYVLVRRTDEKRISKNAAELIAETYIQPRGCTEPLKRREDLDKQNAKGSVHLVGIEC
;
A
#
# COMPACT_ATOMS: atom_id res chain seq x y z
N MET A 1 21.30 30.87 -52.05
CA MET A 1 22.66 30.32 -52.00
C MET A 1 22.63 28.92 -52.55
N THR A 2 23.42 28.70 -53.59
CA THR A 2 23.48 27.52 -54.45
C THR A 2 24.49 26.48 -53.93
N LEU A 3 24.12 25.21 -54.11
CA LEU A 3 24.95 24.04 -54.45
C LEU A 3 25.84 23.35 -53.38
N PHE A 4 25.46 22.09 -53.12
CA PHE A 4 26.22 20.83 -53.01
C PHE A 4 27.63 20.77 -52.37
N ASN A 5 27.75 19.83 -51.42
CA ASN A 5 28.93 18.98 -51.17
C ASN A 5 28.37 17.60 -50.75
N THR A 6 28.43 16.51 -51.54
CA THR A 6 29.51 15.49 -51.65
C THR A 6 30.09 15.07 -50.28
N ALA A 7 30.25 13.80 -49.86
CA ALA A 7 30.19 12.50 -50.53
C ALA A 7 30.01 11.35 -49.48
N SER A 8 29.45 10.24 -49.98
CA SER A 8 29.44 8.82 -49.57
C SER A 8 30.73 8.23 -48.90
N PRO A 9 30.84 6.89 -48.62
CA PRO A 9 29.93 5.88 -48.05
C PRO A 9 30.68 4.91 -47.05
N LYS A 10 30.00 3.80 -46.69
CA LYS A 10 30.53 2.48 -46.24
C LYS A 10 31.06 2.36 -44.80
N ALA A 11 30.38 1.51 -44.01
CA ALA A 11 30.87 0.14 -43.79
C ALA A 11 29.82 -0.70 -43.06
N LEU A 12 29.48 -1.84 -43.67
CA LEU A 12 28.91 -3.01 -42.99
C LEU A 12 29.88 -3.49 -41.91
N ALA A 13 29.35 -3.90 -40.76
CA ALA A 13 29.95 -4.95 -39.95
C ALA A 13 28.84 -5.73 -39.26
N ALA A 14 28.39 -6.79 -39.95
CA ALA A 14 27.67 -7.88 -39.35
C ALA A 14 28.61 -8.61 -38.38
N LEU A 15 28.19 -8.76 -37.12
CA LEU A 15 28.82 -9.69 -36.18
C LEU A 15 27.75 -10.66 -35.69
N LEU A 16 27.73 -11.79 -36.39
CA LEU A 16 27.14 -13.04 -35.94
C LEU A 16 27.91 -13.50 -34.69
N PHE A 17 27.26 -13.52 -33.54
CA PHE A 17 27.68 -14.37 -32.43
C PHE A 17 26.66 -15.49 -32.28
N ALA A 18 27.00 -16.62 -32.88
CA ALA A 18 26.42 -17.91 -32.52
C ALA A 18 27.08 -18.36 -31.21
N PHE A 19 26.34 -18.26 -30.10
CA PHE A 19 26.65 -19.00 -28.88
C PHE A 19 25.71 -20.20 -28.80
N VAL A 20 26.29 -21.36 -29.02
CA VAL A 20 25.74 -22.67 -28.67
C VAL A 20 26.27 -23.04 -27.27
N VAL A 21 25.58 -23.97 -26.59
CA VAL A 21 25.98 -24.79 -25.42
C VAL A 21 25.34 -24.33 -24.08
N PRO A 22 24.90 -25.22 -23.17
CA PRO A 22 24.15 -26.48 -23.29
C PRO A 22 22.87 -26.50 -22.41
N LEU A 23 21.95 -27.46 -22.65
CA LEU A 23 20.92 -27.82 -21.68
C LEU A 23 21.58 -28.35 -20.40
N THR A 24 21.43 -27.62 -19.30
CA THR A 24 21.74 -28.12 -17.96
C THR A 24 20.45 -28.09 -17.16
N ALA A 25 19.85 -29.27 -16.99
CA ALA A 25 18.68 -29.47 -16.14
C ALA A 25 19.10 -29.35 -14.67
N CYS A 26 18.93 -28.18 -14.06
CA CYS A 26 18.94 -28.04 -12.62
C CYS A 26 17.53 -28.30 -12.09
N GLN A 27 17.25 -29.56 -11.75
CA GLN A 27 16.15 -29.89 -10.85
C GLN A 27 16.52 -29.36 -9.45
N THR A 28 16.05 -28.16 -9.13
CA THR A 28 16.01 -27.70 -7.75
C THR A 28 14.74 -28.25 -7.13
N THR A 29 14.87 -29.31 -6.36
CA THR A 29 13.87 -29.72 -5.36
C THR A 29 13.75 -28.57 -4.36
N SER A 30 12.77 -27.70 -4.58
CA SER A 30 12.34 -26.71 -3.60
C SER A 30 11.69 -27.46 -2.46
N THR A 31 12.45 -27.74 -1.41
CA THR A 31 11.89 -28.06 -0.10
C THR A 31 11.21 -26.79 0.39
N SER A 32 9.92 -26.65 0.11
CA SER A 32 9.07 -25.62 0.68
C SER A 32 9.03 -25.81 2.20
N GLN A 33 9.93 -25.14 2.92
CA GLN A 33 9.79 -24.97 4.35
C GLN A 33 8.54 -24.12 4.59
N PRO A 34 7.58 -24.58 5.42
CA PRO A 34 6.44 -23.76 5.80
C PRO A 34 6.97 -22.59 6.62
N ASN A 35 6.76 -21.40 6.10
CA ASN A 35 7.17 -20.13 6.67
C ASN A 35 6.47 -19.92 8.04
N MET A 36 7.15 -20.28 9.14
CA MET A 36 6.64 -20.09 10.51
C MET A 36 6.49 -18.63 10.93
N GLN A 37 6.98 -17.65 10.14
CA GLN A 37 6.77 -16.22 10.43
C GLN A 37 5.33 -15.76 10.12
N SER A 38 4.61 -16.44 9.23
CA SER A 38 3.29 -16.02 8.75
C SER A 38 2.24 -15.95 9.88
N THR A 39 2.22 -16.92 10.80
CA THR A 39 1.16 -17.05 11.80
C THR A 39 1.34 -16.10 12.98
N GLN A 40 2.57 -15.91 13.45
CA GLN A 40 2.88 -15.01 14.57
C GLN A 40 2.80 -13.53 14.18
N GLN A 41 3.06 -13.21 12.92
CA GLN A 41 3.02 -11.84 12.43
C GLN A 41 1.57 -11.38 12.18
N LYS A 42 0.73 -12.27 11.63
CA LYS A 42 -0.72 -12.04 11.50
C LYS A 42 -1.42 -11.87 12.85
N SER A 43 -1.03 -12.62 13.87
CA SER A 43 -1.62 -12.48 15.22
C SER A 43 -1.24 -11.15 15.89
N LYS A 44 -0.01 -10.66 15.65
CA LYS A 44 0.42 -9.36 16.18
C LYS A 44 -0.35 -8.19 15.58
N ILE A 45 -0.60 -8.19 14.27
CA ILE A 45 -1.38 -7.11 13.64
C ILE A 45 -2.83 -7.11 14.12
N ALA A 46 -3.45 -8.27 14.27
CA ALA A 46 -4.80 -8.35 14.81
C ALA A 46 -4.89 -7.70 16.21
N ALA A 47 -3.94 -8.03 17.09
CA ALA A 47 -3.86 -7.42 18.42
C ALA A 47 -3.55 -5.90 18.37
N ASP A 48 -2.68 -5.47 17.46
CA ASP A 48 -2.40 -4.04 17.25
C ASP A 48 -3.68 -3.29 16.82
N ILE A 49 -4.49 -3.86 15.92
CA ILE A 49 -5.76 -3.27 15.48
C ILE A 49 -6.77 -3.24 16.63
N GLU A 50 -6.98 -4.37 17.31
CA GLU A 50 -7.90 -4.48 18.45
C GLU A 50 -7.59 -3.42 19.52
N LYS A 51 -6.30 -3.22 19.83
CA LYS A 51 -5.88 -2.18 20.78
C LYS A 51 -6.23 -0.77 20.31
N LEU A 52 -6.11 -0.48 19.01
CA LEU A 52 -6.39 0.85 18.47
C LEU A 52 -7.88 1.16 18.44
N THR A 53 -8.72 0.13 18.28
CA THR A 53 -10.17 0.25 18.02
C THR A 53 -11.07 -0.33 19.10
N TYR A 54 -10.54 -0.60 20.30
CA TYR A 54 -11.22 -1.35 21.38
C TYR A 54 -12.60 -0.80 21.77
N ASP A 55 -12.80 0.51 21.69
CA ASP A 55 -14.01 1.24 22.05
C ASP A 55 -14.84 1.71 20.84
N LEU A 56 -14.47 1.25 19.64
CA LEU A 56 -15.06 1.72 18.38
C LEU A 56 -15.87 0.61 17.71
N SER A 57 -16.95 0.99 17.05
CA SER A 57 -17.79 0.08 16.27
C SER A 57 -17.38 0.09 14.80
N LEU A 58 -17.10 -1.09 14.23
CA LEU A 58 -16.79 -1.23 12.80
C LEU A 58 -18.03 -0.95 11.94
N VAL A 59 -17.85 -0.20 10.86
CA VAL A 59 -18.84 -0.04 9.78
C VAL A 59 -18.42 -0.96 8.64
N GLU A 60 -18.97 -2.17 8.62
CA GLU A 60 -18.53 -3.25 7.72
C GLU A 60 -18.65 -2.87 6.23
N GLU A 61 -19.68 -2.10 5.88
CA GLU A 61 -19.96 -1.66 4.51
C GLU A 61 -18.89 -0.74 3.94
N ASN A 62 -18.08 -0.13 4.81
CA ASN A 62 -17.04 0.81 4.40
C ASN A 62 -15.70 0.13 4.07
N HIS A 63 -15.53 -1.17 4.37
CA HIS A 63 -14.30 -1.90 4.08
C HIS A 63 -13.81 -1.72 2.64
N LEU A 64 -12.52 -1.42 2.45
CA LEU A 64 -11.91 -1.30 1.14
C LEU A 64 -10.48 -1.82 1.13
N GLU A 65 -10.18 -2.72 0.19
CA GLU A 65 -8.81 -3.03 -0.22
C GLU A 65 -8.48 -2.25 -1.50
N THR A 66 -7.37 -1.50 -1.50
CA THR A 66 -6.98 -0.66 -2.63
C THR A 66 -5.48 -0.66 -2.86
N LYS A 67 -5.07 -0.36 -4.10
CA LYS A 67 -3.66 -0.20 -4.49
C LYS A 67 -3.35 1.26 -4.74
N LEU A 68 -2.37 1.80 -4.03
CA LEU A 68 -1.92 3.19 -4.15
C LEU A 68 -0.40 3.20 -4.25
N ALA A 69 0.14 3.84 -5.29
CA ALA A 69 1.59 3.94 -5.54
C ALA A 69 2.35 2.59 -5.51
N GLY A 70 1.69 1.49 -5.91
CA GLY A 70 2.28 0.16 -5.95
C GLY A 70 2.16 -0.65 -4.64
N ASP A 71 1.66 -0.04 -3.57
CA ASP A 71 1.40 -0.70 -2.29
C ASP A 71 -0.09 -1.04 -2.14
N THR A 72 -0.40 -2.16 -1.48
CA THR A 72 -1.78 -2.55 -1.15
C THR A 72 -2.12 -2.11 0.27
N TYR A 73 -3.25 -1.44 0.40
CA TYR A 73 -3.81 -0.95 1.65
C TYR A 73 -5.16 -1.58 1.94
N ILE A 74 -5.45 -1.78 3.22
CA ILE A 74 -6.77 -2.12 3.74
C ILE A 74 -7.25 -0.95 4.57
N LEU A 75 -8.48 -0.52 4.29
CA LEU A 75 -9.13 0.64 4.87
C LEU A 75 -10.44 0.19 5.51
N ASP A 76 -10.58 0.46 6.80
CA ASP A 76 -11.78 0.17 7.57
C ASP A 76 -12.27 1.47 8.24
N THR A 77 -13.58 1.61 8.40
CA THR A 77 -14.16 2.75 9.11
C THR A 77 -14.73 2.28 10.43
N PHE A 78 -14.42 3.00 11.50
CA PHE A 78 -15.03 2.82 12.80
C PHE A 78 -15.73 4.09 13.24
N ILE A 79 -16.71 3.94 14.13
CA ILE A 79 -17.49 5.05 14.71
C ILE A 79 -17.70 4.82 16.19
N VAL A 80 -18.01 5.90 16.91
CA VAL A 80 -18.79 5.80 18.15
C VAL A 80 -20.25 6.09 17.77
N PRO A 81 -21.22 5.21 18.08
CA PRO A 81 -22.61 5.44 17.72
C PRO A 81 -23.12 6.79 18.21
N PHE A 82 -23.75 7.55 17.31
CA PHE A 82 -24.30 8.89 17.55
C PHE A 82 -23.28 10.00 17.83
N GLU A 83 -21.99 9.76 17.56
CA GLU A 83 -20.95 10.80 17.62
C GLU A 83 -20.35 11.08 16.24
N GLN A 84 -19.88 12.31 16.06
CA GLN A 84 -18.92 12.68 15.01
C GLN A 84 -17.58 12.84 15.72
N PRO A 85 -16.65 11.89 15.51
CA PRO A 85 -16.02 11.72 14.19
C PRO A 85 -15.97 10.27 13.69
N TYR A 86 -15.62 10.12 12.41
CA TYR A 86 -15.18 8.87 11.81
C TYR A 86 -13.74 8.54 12.20
N TYR A 87 -13.46 7.26 12.42
CA TYR A 87 -12.12 6.75 12.67
C TYR A 87 -11.72 5.83 11.52
N VAL A 88 -10.82 6.29 10.67
CA VAL A 88 -10.37 5.54 9.49
C VAL A 88 -9.10 4.78 9.82
N LEU A 89 -9.17 3.45 9.79
CA LEU A 89 -8.01 2.58 9.93
C LEU A 89 -7.32 2.46 8.58
N VAL A 90 -6.03 2.76 8.52
CA VAL A 90 -5.18 2.61 7.34
C VAL A 90 -4.10 1.58 7.64
N ARG A 91 -4.13 0.45 6.93
CA ARG A 91 -3.16 -0.65 7.07
C ARG A 91 -2.49 -0.97 5.74
N ARG A 92 -1.17 -1.14 5.75
CA ARG A 92 -0.45 -1.80 4.65
C ARG A 92 -0.48 -3.31 4.79
N THR A 93 -0.72 -4.05 3.71
CA THR A 93 -0.73 -5.52 3.74
C THR A 93 0.67 -6.12 3.84
N ASP A 94 1.71 -5.43 3.35
CA ASP A 94 3.11 -5.82 3.52
C ASP A 94 3.71 -5.37 4.87
N GLU A 95 2.89 -4.73 5.69
CA GLU A 95 3.20 -4.26 7.04
C GLU A 95 4.40 -3.33 7.13
N LYS A 96 4.83 -2.71 6.02
CA LYS A 96 5.85 -1.68 6.09
C LYS A 96 5.26 -0.41 6.72
N ARG A 97 6.16 0.43 7.21
CA ARG A 97 5.80 1.70 7.82
C ARG A 97 5.12 2.61 6.79
N ILE A 98 4.04 3.26 7.21
CA ILE A 98 3.34 4.35 6.54
C ILE A 98 3.82 5.64 7.21
N SER A 99 4.06 6.71 6.45
CA SER A 99 4.28 8.02 7.05
C SER A 99 2.96 8.59 7.55
N LYS A 100 2.98 9.43 8.61
CA LYS A 100 1.77 10.08 9.13
C LYS A 100 0.99 10.78 8.01
N ASN A 101 1.67 11.65 7.26
CA ASN A 101 1.06 12.40 6.16
C ASN A 101 0.46 11.50 5.06
N ALA A 102 1.08 10.36 4.77
CA ALA A 102 0.51 9.42 3.79
C ALA A 102 -0.75 8.74 4.34
N ALA A 103 -0.74 8.31 5.61
CA ALA A 103 -1.91 7.73 6.25
C ALA A 103 -3.08 8.74 6.29
N GLU A 104 -2.80 10.00 6.60
CA GLU A 104 -3.77 11.10 6.60
C GLU A 104 -4.40 11.30 5.22
N LEU A 105 -3.56 11.51 4.19
CA LEU A 105 -4.05 11.74 2.82
C LEU A 105 -4.88 10.56 2.30
N ILE A 106 -4.45 9.32 2.60
CA ILE A 106 -5.20 8.11 2.21
C ILE A 106 -6.57 8.10 2.92
N ALA A 107 -6.60 8.37 4.22
CA ALA A 107 -7.83 8.39 5.00
C ALA A 107 -8.82 9.47 4.53
N GLU A 108 -8.34 10.68 4.29
CA GLU A 108 -9.15 11.80 3.78
C GLU A 108 -9.76 11.48 2.42
N THR A 109 -8.94 11.02 1.48
CA THR A 109 -9.39 10.64 0.13
C THR A 109 -10.42 9.52 0.18
N TYR A 110 -10.25 8.59 1.12
CA TYR A 110 -11.15 7.47 1.31
C TYR A 110 -12.50 7.91 1.91
N ILE A 111 -12.55 8.78 2.91
CA ILE A 111 -13.81 9.15 3.56
C ILE A 111 -14.62 10.18 2.77
N GLN A 112 -13.96 11.04 1.98
CA GLN A 112 -14.60 12.11 1.21
C GLN A 112 -15.82 11.67 0.36
N PRO A 113 -15.79 10.57 -0.43
CA PRO A 113 -16.95 10.12 -1.21
C PRO A 113 -18.06 9.49 -0.36
N ARG A 114 -17.84 9.22 0.93
CA ARG A 114 -18.76 8.46 1.81
C ARG A 114 -19.79 9.33 2.53
N GLY A 115 -20.02 10.55 2.03
CA GLY A 115 -21.21 11.32 2.36
C GLY A 115 -21.05 12.30 3.52
N CYS A 116 -19.86 12.87 3.72
CA CYS A 116 -19.68 14.03 4.60
C CYS A 116 -20.71 15.11 4.23
N THR A 117 -21.56 15.48 5.18
CA THR A 117 -22.54 16.56 5.01
C THR A 117 -21.94 17.93 5.35
N GLU A 118 -20.83 17.92 6.10
CA GLU A 118 -20.02 19.07 6.44
C GLU A 118 -18.63 19.01 5.77
N PRO A 119 -17.89 20.14 5.69
CA PRO A 119 -16.51 20.12 5.23
C PRO A 119 -15.65 19.21 6.10
N LEU A 120 -14.85 18.37 5.43
CA LEU A 120 -13.92 17.45 6.10
C LEU A 120 -12.96 18.23 7.01
N LYS A 121 -12.92 17.85 8.29
CA LYS A 121 -12.02 18.43 9.29
C LYS A 121 -11.22 17.33 9.98
N ARG A 122 -9.90 17.53 10.04
CA ARG A 122 -8.99 16.59 10.70
C ARG A 122 -9.01 16.74 12.22
N ARG A 123 -8.98 15.60 12.91
CA ARG A 123 -8.89 15.45 14.36
C ARG A 123 -7.61 14.73 14.74
N GLU A 124 -6.49 15.44 14.63
CA GLU A 124 -5.16 14.90 14.96
C GLU A 124 -5.04 14.43 16.42
N ASP A 125 -5.87 14.98 17.30
CA ASP A 125 -5.98 14.58 18.71
C ASP A 125 -6.49 13.13 18.89
N LEU A 126 -7.16 12.58 17.87
CA LEU A 126 -7.72 11.23 17.85
C LEU A 126 -6.84 10.23 17.11
N ASP A 127 -5.78 10.69 16.45
CA ASP A 127 -4.92 9.82 15.68
C ASP A 127 -4.14 8.86 16.59
N LYS A 128 -4.09 7.59 16.18
CA LYS A 128 -3.30 6.56 16.85
C LYS A 128 -2.51 5.77 15.82
N GLN A 129 -1.46 5.09 16.26
CA GLN A 129 -0.70 4.18 15.40
C GLN A 129 -0.12 3.03 16.21
N ASN A 130 0.13 1.90 15.56
CA ASN A 130 0.87 0.83 16.20
C ASN A 130 2.37 1.18 16.32
N ALA A 131 3.12 0.38 17.09
CA ALA A 131 4.55 0.63 17.34
C ALA A 131 5.40 0.62 16.05
N LYS A 132 4.97 -0.12 15.01
CA LYS A 132 5.67 -0.22 13.72
C LYS A 132 5.34 0.94 12.77
N GLY A 133 4.24 1.66 13.02
CA GLY A 133 3.67 2.63 12.09
C GLY A 133 3.15 1.99 10.80
N SER A 134 2.78 0.71 10.82
CA SER A 134 2.20 0.01 9.66
C SER A 134 0.67 0.02 9.66
N VAL A 135 0.10 0.44 10.78
CA VAL A 135 -1.33 0.60 11.03
C VAL A 135 -1.53 1.95 11.70
N HIS A 136 -2.39 2.77 11.10
CA HIS A 136 -2.78 4.09 11.59
C HIS A 136 -4.29 4.11 11.77
N LEU A 137 -4.75 4.76 12.83
CA LEU A 137 -6.15 5.14 13.01
C LEU A 137 -6.19 6.67 12.91
N VAL A 138 -6.96 7.19 11.96
CA VAL A 138 -7.01 8.62 11.62
C VAL A 138 -8.39 9.16 11.94
N GLY A 139 -8.47 10.19 12.78
CA GLY A 139 -9.74 10.81 13.18
C GLY A 139 -10.22 11.87 12.20
N ILE A 140 -11.41 11.72 11.63
CA ILE A 140 -11.96 12.68 10.66
C ILE A 140 -13.37 13.08 11.07
N GLU A 141 -13.57 14.37 11.26
CA GLU A 141 -14.87 14.96 11.54
C GLU A 141 -15.52 15.40 10.23
N CYS A 142 -16.67 14.81 9.98
CA CYS A 142 -17.74 15.21 9.09
C CYS A 142 -19.01 14.44 9.53
#